data_AF-A0A972F9R9-F1
#
_entry.id   AF-A0A972F9R9-F1
#
_cell.length_a   1.000
_cell.length_b   1.000
_cell.length_c   1.000
_cell.angle_alpha   90.00
_cell.angle_beta   90.00
_cell.angle_gamma   90.00
#
_symmetry.space_group_name_H-M   'P 1'
#
loop_
_entity.id
_entity.type
_entity.pdbx_description
1 polymer ?
#
loop_
_entity_poly.entity_id
_entity_poly.type
_entity_poly.pdbx_seq_one_letter_code
_entity_poly.pdbx_strand_id
1 'polypeptide(L)'
;MRLVGLDAMVRLQRELLRRFIKTVDRQDSRDRRFIGTLESLAGLALSCACKRPRKSALRGLNGTRPQNFCRFCGKPVGLKSFADDDSQVRGNDDNLRLSSKYCADHQPLLPSGASNPAYKRAKRSVEQFDIELGRLNRQCANRGTPQAASGDPLVDRYFHRYLLSQTVQPADKGELRNQARLMVDSKLSDRKKQILILQWDGLNQSEIARKLGIERQAVSKALKSLASTPKLLQLKE
;
A
#
# COMPACT_ATOMS: atom_id res chain seq x y z
N MET A 1 11.29 -22.53 19.94
CA MET A 1 11.53 -21.25 19.22
C MET A 1 10.35 -20.97 18.30
N ARG A 2 9.60 -19.88 18.52
CA ARG A 2 8.49 -19.49 17.64
C ARG A 2 9.11 -18.89 16.37
N LEU A 3 8.90 -19.51 15.21
CA LEU A 3 9.41 -19.01 13.93
C LEU A 3 8.91 -17.58 13.73
N VAL A 4 9.81 -16.60 13.82
CA VAL A 4 9.50 -15.20 13.54
C VAL A 4 9.18 -15.12 12.06
N GLY A 5 7.92 -14.79 11.71
CA GLY A 5 7.52 -14.63 10.31
C GLY A 5 8.39 -13.58 9.62
N LEU A 6 8.61 -13.73 8.31
CA LEU A 6 9.47 -12.82 7.53
C LEU A 6 9.05 -11.34 7.67
N ASP A 7 7.75 -11.08 7.81
CA ASP A 7 7.23 -9.73 8.07
C ASP A 7 7.66 -9.18 9.44
N ALA A 8 7.66 -10.01 10.49
CA ALA A 8 8.14 -9.62 11.82
C ALA A 8 9.67 -9.41 11.84
N MET A 9 10.41 -10.20 11.05
CA MET A 9 11.85 -10.02 10.86
C MET A 9 12.17 -8.67 10.20
N VAL A 10 11.46 -8.30 9.13
CA VAL A 10 11.63 -6.99 8.45
C VAL A 10 11.31 -5.84 9.40
N ARG A 11 10.23 -5.96 10.20
CA ARG A 11 9.86 -4.95 11.20
C ARG A 11 10.96 -4.73 12.23
N LEU A 12 11.50 -5.82 12.78
CA LEU A 12 12.60 -5.76 13.74
C LEU A 12 13.86 -5.14 13.12
N GLN A 13 14.25 -5.57 11.91
CA GLN A 13 15.40 -5.01 11.19
C GLN A 13 15.28 -3.50 11.00
N ARG A 14 14.10 -3.02 10.59
CA ARG A 14 13.87 -1.57 10.40
C ARG A 14 13.88 -0.80 11.72
N GLU A 15 13.36 -1.37 12.81
CA GLU A 15 13.40 -0.72 14.12
C GLU A 15 14.83 -0.62 14.65
N LEU A 16 15.63 -1.68 14.52
CA LEU A 16 17.04 -1.67 14.87
C LEU A 16 17.83 -0.67 14.03
N LEU A 17 17.54 -0.58 12.73
CA LEU A 17 18.17 0.40 11.84
C LEU A 17 17.86 1.84 12.25
N ARG A 18 16.61 2.15 12.62
CA ARG A 18 16.25 3.49 13.12
C ARG A 18 16.98 3.83 14.41
N ARG A 19 17.09 2.88 15.34
CA ARG A 19 17.83 3.09 16.59
C ARG A 19 19.30 3.35 16.30
N PHE A 20 19.93 2.54 15.46
CA PHE A 20 21.31 2.73 15.02
C PHE A 20 21.55 4.12 14.43
N ILE A 21 20.69 4.56 13.51
CA ILE A 21 20.78 5.89 12.89
C ILE A 21 20.67 7.01 13.94
N LYS A 22 19.85 6.83 14.97
CA LYS A 22 19.65 7.84 16.03
C LYS A 22 20.78 7.89 17.05
N THR A 23 21.49 6.79 17.29
CA THR A 23 22.40 6.68 18.44
C THR A 23 23.86 6.49 18.08
N VAL A 24 24.17 5.92 16.92
CA VAL A 24 25.55 5.49 16.57
C VAL A 24 26.03 6.06 15.24
N ASP A 25 25.13 6.29 14.28
CA ASP A 25 25.49 6.64 12.91
C ASP A 25 26.32 7.93 12.80
N ARG A 26 27.55 7.78 12.29
CA ARG A 26 28.53 8.84 12.01
C ARG A 26 28.64 9.14 10.51
N GLN A 27 27.80 8.52 9.68
CA GLN A 27 27.78 8.71 8.22
C GLN A 27 29.10 8.36 7.51
N ASP A 28 29.95 7.56 8.16
CA ASP A 28 31.21 7.09 7.60
C ASP A 28 31.01 5.93 6.59
N SER A 29 32.09 5.48 5.98
CA SER A 29 32.03 4.41 4.97
C SER A 29 31.52 3.07 5.54
N ARG A 30 31.77 2.81 6.83
CA ARG A 30 31.33 1.60 7.52
C ARG A 30 29.82 1.66 7.77
N ASP A 31 29.33 2.78 8.28
CA ASP A 31 27.92 2.98 8.61
C ASP A 31 27.05 2.95 7.35
N ARG A 32 27.50 3.59 6.26
CA ARG A 32 26.81 3.51 4.96
C ARG A 32 26.73 2.07 4.45
N ARG A 33 27.82 1.29 4.58
CA ARG A 33 27.83 -0.12 4.18
C ARG A 33 26.92 -0.97 5.06
N PHE A 34 26.88 -0.70 6.36
CA PHE A 34 26.01 -1.37 7.31
C PHE A 34 24.53 -1.10 7.01
N ILE A 35 24.16 0.17 6.82
CA ILE A 35 22.80 0.58 6.43
C ILE A 35 22.40 -0.12 5.13
N GLY A 36 23.20 -0.02 4.08
CA GLY A 36 22.91 -0.66 2.78
C GLY A 36 22.76 -2.18 2.88
N THR A 37 23.52 -2.83 3.75
CA THR A 37 23.40 -4.27 4.01
C THR A 37 22.06 -4.61 4.67
N LEU A 38 21.65 -3.86 5.69
CA LEU A 38 20.36 -4.07 6.36
C LEU A 38 19.17 -3.81 5.43
N GLU A 39 19.26 -2.79 4.56
CA GLU A 39 18.23 -2.53 3.55
C GLU A 39 18.16 -3.65 2.51
N SER A 40 19.32 -4.19 2.09
CA SER A 40 19.39 -5.33 1.17
C SER A 40 18.79 -6.60 1.78
N LEU A 41 19.08 -6.88 3.05
CA LEU A 41 18.49 -8.01 3.79
C LEU A 41 16.98 -7.85 3.97
N ALA A 42 16.50 -6.64 4.24
CA ALA A 42 15.06 -6.36 4.29
C ALA A 42 14.39 -6.59 2.93
N GLY A 43 15.03 -6.18 1.83
CA GLY A 43 14.60 -6.45 0.47
C GLY A 43 14.57 -7.94 0.13
N LEU A 44 15.59 -8.70 0.56
CA LEU A 44 15.64 -10.15 0.41
C LEU A 44 14.53 -10.84 1.21
N ALA A 45 14.33 -10.45 2.46
CA ALA A 45 13.27 -10.98 3.31
C ALA A 45 11.89 -10.76 2.71
N LEU A 46 11.64 -9.56 2.15
CA LEU A 46 10.43 -9.25 1.41
C LEU A 46 10.28 -10.15 0.18
N SER A 47 11.36 -10.35 -0.58
CA SER A 47 11.38 -11.23 -1.75
C SER A 47 11.10 -12.69 -1.39
N CYS A 48 11.63 -13.16 -0.26
CA CYS A 48 11.35 -14.46 0.32
C CYS A 48 9.90 -14.56 0.83
N ALA A 49 9.35 -13.50 1.41
CA ALA A 49 7.94 -13.44 1.83
C ALA A 49 6.98 -13.43 0.64
N CYS A 50 7.47 -13.09 -0.55
CA CYS A 50 6.76 -13.25 -1.81
C CYS A 50 6.83 -14.70 -2.36
N LYS A 51 7.74 -15.55 -1.85
CA LYS A 51 7.76 -16.98 -2.19
C LYS A 51 6.57 -17.68 -1.51
N ARG A 52 5.91 -18.56 -2.27
CA ARG A 52 4.67 -19.21 -1.84
C ARG A 52 4.98 -20.31 -0.80
N PRO A 53 4.34 -20.32 0.37
CA PRO A 53 4.53 -21.40 1.34
C PRO A 53 4.02 -22.74 0.77
N ARG A 54 4.69 -23.83 1.14
CA ARG A 54 4.19 -25.21 0.94
C ARG A 54 2.92 -25.42 1.78
N LYS A 55 2.00 -26.20 1.23
CA LYS A 55 0.62 -26.46 1.70
C LYS A 55 0.54 -26.57 3.24
N SER A 56 -0.35 -25.80 3.87
CA SER A 56 -0.78 -26.02 5.26
C SER A 56 -2.31 -26.18 5.31
N ALA A 57 -2.80 -27.14 6.07
CA ALA A 57 -4.22 -27.30 6.33
C ALA A 57 -4.66 -26.25 7.37
N LEU A 58 -5.73 -25.50 7.10
CA LEU A 58 -6.28 -24.51 8.02
C LEU A 58 -7.54 -25.09 8.66
N ARG A 59 -7.46 -25.55 9.92
CA ARG A 59 -8.62 -25.99 10.75
C ARG A 59 -9.69 -26.81 9.97
N GLY A 60 -9.27 -27.85 9.24
CA GLY A 60 -10.19 -28.73 8.48
C GLY A 60 -10.70 -28.16 7.14
N LEU A 61 -10.30 -26.95 6.76
CA LEU A 61 -10.51 -26.37 5.44
C LEU A 61 -9.31 -26.67 4.55
N ASN A 62 -9.58 -26.85 3.25
CA ASN A 62 -8.54 -26.82 2.23
C ASN A 62 -7.86 -25.44 2.27
N GLY A 63 -6.77 -25.33 3.04
CA GLY A 63 -5.88 -24.17 3.11
C GLY A 63 -5.04 -23.99 1.84
N THR A 64 -5.50 -24.55 0.72
CA THR A 64 -4.96 -24.29 -0.60
C THR A 64 -5.15 -22.80 -0.89
N ARG A 65 -4.10 -22.03 -0.54
CA ARG A 65 -3.81 -20.73 -1.15
C ARG A 65 -4.79 -19.61 -0.76
N PRO A 66 -5.17 -19.41 0.53
CA PRO A 66 -5.93 -18.22 0.89
C PRO A 66 -5.11 -16.99 0.52
N GLN A 67 -5.73 -16.08 -0.23
CA GLN A 67 -5.15 -14.75 -0.37
C GLN A 67 -5.18 -14.10 1.01
N ASN A 68 -4.05 -13.58 1.47
CA ASN A 68 -4.00 -12.90 2.77
C ASN A 68 -4.89 -11.65 2.80
N PHE A 69 -5.13 -11.04 1.65
CA PHE A 69 -5.85 -9.78 1.52
C PHE A 69 -6.87 -9.87 0.39
N CYS A 70 -7.94 -9.08 0.52
CA CYS A 70 -8.96 -8.90 -0.50
C CYS A 70 -8.34 -8.50 -1.84
N ARG A 71 -8.88 -8.93 -2.98
CA ARG A 71 -8.40 -8.50 -4.30
C ARG A 71 -8.32 -6.97 -4.45
N PHE A 72 -9.21 -6.22 -3.81
CA PHE A 72 -9.39 -4.79 -4.03
C PHE A 72 -8.90 -3.88 -2.90
N CYS A 73 -8.63 -4.39 -1.70
CA CYS A 73 -8.19 -3.58 -0.56
C CYS A 73 -7.31 -4.38 0.41
N GLY A 74 -6.79 -3.72 1.46
CA GLY A 74 -5.92 -4.31 2.47
C GLY A 74 -6.61 -5.13 3.55
N LYS A 75 -7.94 -5.26 3.53
CA LYS A 75 -8.66 -6.11 4.50
C LYS A 75 -8.39 -7.59 4.23
N PRO A 76 -8.33 -8.45 5.27
CA PRO A 76 -8.24 -9.89 5.08
C PRO A 76 -9.43 -10.43 4.28
N VAL A 77 -9.22 -11.51 3.52
CA VAL A 77 -10.34 -12.20 2.88
C VAL A 77 -11.22 -12.86 3.94
N GLY A 78 -12.49 -13.13 3.62
CA GLY A 78 -13.43 -13.76 4.57
C GLY A 78 -12.85 -15.03 5.19
N LEU A 79 -12.25 -15.90 4.37
CA LEU A 79 -11.63 -17.15 4.83
C LEU A 79 -10.49 -16.93 5.85
N LYS A 80 -9.64 -15.93 5.62
CA LYS A 80 -8.54 -15.61 6.54
C LYS A 80 -9.05 -14.95 7.82
N SER A 81 -10.00 -14.03 7.69
CA SER A 81 -10.62 -13.36 8.84
C SER A 81 -11.25 -14.37 9.80
N PHE A 82 -11.89 -15.40 9.25
CA PHE A 82 -12.45 -16.51 10.02
C PHE A 82 -11.37 -17.41 10.64
N ALA A 83 -10.28 -17.69 9.91
CA ALA A 83 -9.21 -18.55 10.41
C ALA A 83 -8.38 -17.91 11.54
N ASP A 84 -8.26 -16.58 11.52
CA ASP A 84 -7.51 -15.80 12.52
C ASP A 84 -8.37 -15.44 13.77
N ASP A 85 -9.70 -15.65 13.73
CA ASP A 85 -10.61 -15.40 14.86
C ASP A 85 -10.88 -16.70 15.64
N ASP A 86 -10.16 -16.86 16.75
CA ASP A 86 -10.25 -18.04 17.62
C ASP A 86 -11.62 -18.19 18.32
N SER A 87 -12.46 -17.16 18.30
CA SER A 87 -13.82 -17.19 18.87
C SER A 87 -14.87 -17.79 17.93
N GLN A 88 -14.55 -17.93 16.64
CA GLN A 88 -15.47 -18.46 15.62
C GLN A 88 -15.42 -19.99 15.61
N VAL A 89 -16.43 -20.62 16.20
CA VAL A 89 -16.65 -22.07 16.10
C VAL A 89 -17.61 -22.34 14.94
N ARG A 90 -17.30 -23.32 14.08
CA ARG A 90 -18.26 -23.79 13.06
C ARG A 90 -19.52 -24.32 13.78
N GLY A 91 -20.66 -23.67 13.61
CA GLY A 91 -21.96 -24.26 13.91
C GLY A 91 -22.29 -25.37 12.91
N ASN A 92 -23.06 -26.38 13.34
CA ASN A 92 -23.44 -27.53 12.50
C ASN A 92 -24.26 -27.16 11.25
N ASP A 93 -24.88 -25.97 11.22
CA ASP A 93 -25.77 -25.50 10.14
C ASP A 93 -25.24 -24.30 9.34
N ASP A 94 -24.03 -23.83 9.64
CA ASP A 94 -23.52 -22.61 9.02
C ASP A 94 -22.87 -22.90 7.67
N ASN A 95 -23.64 -22.71 6.58
CA ASN A 95 -23.12 -22.50 5.24
C ASN A 95 -22.35 -21.15 5.16
N LEU A 96 -21.24 -21.07 5.89
CA LEU A 96 -20.33 -19.93 5.93
C LEU A 96 -19.81 -19.64 4.52
N ARG A 97 -20.38 -18.63 3.85
CA ARG A 97 -19.93 -18.15 2.53
C ARG A 97 -18.64 -17.33 2.66
N LEU A 98 -17.56 -17.98 3.08
CA LEU A 98 -16.25 -17.37 3.23
C LEU A 98 -15.55 -17.30 1.88
N SER A 99 -15.40 -16.09 1.35
CA SER A 99 -14.60 -15.89 0.14
C SER A 99 -13.12 -16.07 0.44
N SER A 100 -12.43 -16.83 -0.40
CA SER A 100 -10.96 -16.94 -0.42
C SER A 100 -10.28 -15.76 -1.14
N LYS A 101 -11.06 -14.86 -1.77
CA LYS A 101 -10.57 -13.78 -2.64
C LYS A 101 -11.00 -12.38 -2.21
N TYR A 102 -12.14 -12.24 -1.54
CA TYR A 102 -12.70 -10.94 -1.17
C TYR A 102 -12.93 -10.83 0.34
N CYS A 103 -12.82 -9.62 0.87
CA CYS A 103 -13.31 -9.30 2.22
C CYS A 103 -14.85 -9.22 2.20
N ALA A 104 -15.47 -9.09 3.38
CA ALA A 104 -16.92 -8.94 3.52
C ALA A 104 -17.49 -7.81 2.65
N ASP A 105 -16.87 -6.63 2.66
CA ASP A 105 -17.35 -5.46 1.90
C ASP A 105 -17.27 -5.62 0.38
N HIS A 106 -16.42 -6.54 -0.09
CA HIS A 106 -16.14 -6.75 -1.51
C HIS A 106 -16.65 -8.09 -2.02
N GLN A 107 -17.55 -8.74 -1.29
CA GLN A 107 -18.24 -9.92 -1.83
C GLN A 107 -19.13 -9.52 -3.03
N PRO A 108 -19.21 -10.33 -4.10
CA PRO A 108 -20.03 -10.00 -5.26
C PRO A 108 -21.52 -9.82 -4.95
N LEU A 109 -22.02 -10.59 -3.99
CA LEU A 109 -23.39 -10.56 -3.49
C LEU A 109 -23.38 -10.16 -2.02
N LEU A 110 -24.40 -9.41 -1.62
CA LEU A 110 -24.71 -9.13 -0.22
C LEU A 110 -25.34 -10.36 0.44
N PRO A 111 -25.41 -10.42 1.79
CA PRO A 111 -26.11 -11.49 2.50
C PRO A 111 -27.57 -11.66 2.05
N SER A 112 -28.21 -10.57 1.65
CA SER A 112 -29.57 -10.55 1.08
C SER A 112 -29.69 -11.16 -0.32
N GLY A 113 -28.58 -11.61 -0.93
CA GLY A 113 -28.53 -12.08 -2.31
C GLY A 113 -28.46 -10.97 -3.37
N ALA A 114 -28.65 -9.70 -2.99
CA ALA A 114 -28.54 -8.56 -3.89
C ALA A 114 -27.09 -8.33 -4.38
N SER A 115 -26.94 -7.71 -5.55
CA SER A 115 -25.62 -7.41 -6.11
C SER A 115 -24.91 -6.27 -5.35
N ASN A 116 -23.64 -6.47 -4.99
CA ASN A 116 -22.89 -5.49 -4.21
C ASN A 116 -22.33 -4.34 -5.09
N PRO A 117 -22.72 -3.08 -4.87
CA PRO A 117 -22.20 -1.94 -5.62
C PRO A 117 -20.72 -1.63 -5.31
N ALA A 118 -20.24 -1.91 -4.09
CA ALA A 118 -18.84 -1.73 -3.73
C ALA A 118 -17.94 -2.67 -4.55
N TYR A 119 -18.33 -3.94 -4.67
CA TYR A 119 -17.67 -4.90 -5.56
C TYR A 119 -17.61 -4.39 -7.00
N LYS A 120 -18.74 -3.92 -7.56
CA LYS A 120 -18.78 -3.41 -8.95
C LYS A 120 -17.90 -2.18 -9.16
N ARG A 121 -17.86 -1.25 -8.21
CA ARG A 121 -16.98 -0.06 -8.27
C ARG A 121 -15.50 -0.45 -8.18
N ALA A 122 -15.16 -1.34 -7.27
CA ALA A 122 -13.80 -1.82 -7.09
C ALA A 122 -13.30 -2.63 -8.30
N LYS A 123 -14.17 -3.46 -8.88
CA LYS A 123 -13.88 -4.23 -10.10
C LYS A 123 -13.57 -3.33 -11.29
N ARG A 124 -14.34 -2.25 -11.48
CA ARG A 124 -14.13 -1.27 -12.57
C ARG A 124 -12.82 -0.49 -12.46
N SER A 125 -12.26 -0.38 -11.26
CA SER A 125 -11.05 0.40 -10.98
C SER A 125 -9.86 -0.48 -10.56
N VAL A 126 -9.90 -1.77 -10.92
CA VAL A 126 -8.91 -2.75 -10.47
C VAL A 126 -7.53 -2.52 -11.07
N GLU A 127 -7.48 -2.13 -12.35
CA GLU A 127 -6.22 -1.87 -13.06
C GLU A 127 -5.50 -0.65 -12.45
N GLN A 128 -6.23 0.44 -12.24
CA GLN A 128 -5.66 1.62 -11.59
C GLN A 128 -5.15 1.30 -10.18
N PHE A 129 -5.87 0.47 -9.44
CA PHE A 129 -5.44 0.02 -8.13
C PHE A 129 -4.14 -0.79 -8.18
N ASP A 130 -3.99 -1.69 -9.14
CA ASP A 130 -2.76 -2.47 -9.29
C ASP A 130 -1.58 -1.58 -9.66
N ILE A 131 -1.81 -0.56 -10.49
CA ILE A 131 -0.80 0.46 -10.84
C ILE A 131 -0.35 1.21 -9.59
N GLU A 132 -1.27 1.80 -8.80
CA GLU A 132 -0.90 2.56 -7.61
C GLU A 132 -0.27 1.66 -6.53
N LEU A 133 -0.76 0.43 -6.36
CA LEU A 133 -0.16 -0.55 -5.47
C LEU A 133 1.27 -0.90 -5.90
N GLY A 134 1.50 -1.08 -7.20
CA GLY A 134 2.83 -1.33 -7.74
C GLY A 134 3.80 -0.16 -7.51
N ARG A 135 3.32 1.07 -7.65
CA ARG A 135 4.09 2.30 -7.36
C ARG A 135 4.44 2.40 -5.87
N LEU A 136 3.45 2.19 -4.98
CA LEU A 136 3.66 2.18 -3.52
C LEU A 136 4.64 1.09 -3.08
N ASN A 137 4.50 -0.13 -3.59
CA ASN A 137 5.40 -1.23 -3.23
C ASN A 137 6.86 -0.93 -3.62
N ARG A 138 7.08 -0.46 -4.85
CA ARG A 138 8.43 -0.12 -5.34
C ARG A 138 9.06 0.99 -4.51
N GLN A 139 8.34 2.09 -4.31
CA GLN A 139 8.84 3.22 -3.53
C GLN A 139 8.95 2.90 -2.02
N CYS A 140 8.15 1.98 -1.49
CA CYS A 140 8.26 1.57 -0.09
C CYS A 140 9.48 0.65 0.13
N ALA A 141 9.81 -0.19 -0.85
CA ALA A 141 10.99 -1.05 -0.82
C ALA A 141 12.29 -0.24 -0.80
N ASN A 142 12.36 0.84 -1.57
CA ASN A 142 13.48 1.78 -1.57
C ASN A 142 13.00 3.20 -1.30
N ARG A 143 13.25 3.68 -0.08
CA ARG A 143 12.79 4.99 0.40
C ARG A 143 13.79 6.12 0.15
N GLY A 144 15.01 5.81 -0.27
CA GLY A 144 16.08 6.79 -0.43
C GLY A 144 16.02 7.58 -1.74
N THR A 145 15.36 7.03 -2.77
CA THR A 145 15.28 7.66 -4.10
C THR A 145 13.91 7.51 -4.74
N PRO A 146 13.49 8.43 -5.64
CA PRO A 146 12.25 8.27 -6.42
C PRO A 146 12.32 7.05 -7.34
N GLN A 147 11.51 6.03 -7.07
CA GLN A 147 11.48 4.75 -7.79
C GLN A 147 10.08 4.19 -7.99
N ALA A 148 9.05 5.06 -7.97
CA ALA A 148 7.70 4.62 -8.30
C ALA A 148 7.58 4.16 -9.76
N ALA A 149 8.54 4.52 -10.63
CA ALA A 149 8.66 4.10 -12.02
C ALA A 149 7.32 4.19 -12.75
N SER A 150 6.75 5.39 -12.67
CA SER A 150 5.53 5.82 -13.36
C SER A 150 5.78 6.26 -14.81
N GLY A 151 7.04 6.51 -15.18
CA GLY A 151 7.42 7.16 -16.43
C GLY A 151 7.42 8.70 -16.36
N ASP A 152 6.98 9.28 -15.24
CA ASP A 152 6.94 10.72 -15.01
C ASP A 152 7.73 11.09 -13.74
N PRO A 153 8.78 11.92 -13.85
CA PRO A 153 9.61 12.31 -12.70
C PRO A 153 8.86 13.01 -11.56
N LEU A 154 7.84 13.82 -11.87
CA LEU A 154 7.05 14.52 -10.85
C LEU A 154 6.14 13.54 -10.10
N VAL A 155 5.56 12.57 -10.79
CA VAL A 155 4.76 11.51 -10.16
C VAL A 155 5.64 10.64 -9.27
N ASP A 156 6.82 10.25 -9.73
CA ASP A 156 7.77 9.47 -8.92
C ASP A 156 8.21 10.25 -7.68
N ARG A 157 8.46 11.55 -7.83
CA ARG A 157 8.78 12.45 -6.72
C ARG A 157 7.62 12.62 -5.73
N TYR A 158 6.37 12.65 -6.20
CA TYR A 158 5.20 12.63 -5.33
C TYR A 158 5.20 11.38 -4.43
N PHE A 159 5.39 10.18 -5.01
CA PHE A 159 5.41 8.95 -4.24
C PHE A 159 6.56 8.90 -3.23
N HIS A 160 7.74 9.39 -3.64
CA HIS A 160 8.89 9.52 -2.76
C HIS A 160 8.58 10.40 -1.54
N ARG A 161 8.12 11.65 -1.76
CA ARG A 161 7.78 12.56 -0.65
C ARG A 161 6.62 12.03 0.19
N TYR A 162 5.59 11.48 -0.46
CA TYR A 162 4.46 10.85 0.21
C TYR A 162 4.96 9.77 1.18
N LEU A 163 5.73 8.79 0.71
CA LEU A 163 6.20 7.70 1.58
C LEU A 163 7.18 8.15 2.66
N LEU A 164 8.04 9.15 2.40
CA LEU A 164 8.89 9.73 3.46
C LEU A 164 8.07 10.29 4.63
N SER A 165 6.86 10.79 4.37
CA SER A 165 5.96 11.27 5.43
C SER A 165 5.19 10.14 6.17
N GLN A 166 5.34 8.89 5.72
CA GLN A 166 4.61 7.73 6.24
C GLN A 166 5.54 6.77 6.99
N THR A 167 5.00 6.14 8.04
CA THR A 167 5.70 5.10 8.82
C THR A 167 5.57 3.69 8.23
N VAL A 168 4.74 3.53 7.18
CA VAL A 168 4.42 2.24 6.54
C VAL A 168 5.67 1.52 6.03
N GLN A 169 5.82 0.24 6.32
CA GLN A 169 6.95 -0.57 5.90
C GLN A 169 6.56 -1.52 4.75
N PRO A 170 7.53 -2.09 4.00
CA PRO A 170 7.21 -3.06 2.96
C PRO A 170 6.43 -4.29 3.46
N ALA A 171 6.61 -4.65 4.74
CA ALA A 171 5.88 -5.73 5.41
C ALA A 171 4.40 -5.37 5.68
N ASP A 172 4.03 -4.09 5.69
CA ASP A 172 2.67 -3.60 5.93
C ASP A 172 1.79 -3.71 4.68
N LYS A 173 1.73 -4.93 4.11
CA LYS A 173 1.05 -5.22 2.85
C LYS A 173 -0.43 -4.83 2.86
N GLY A 174 -1.10 -4.99 3.99
CA GLY A 174 -2.50 -4.55 4.16
C GLY A 174 -2.61 -3.03 4.04
N GLU A 175 -1.75 -2.29 4.73
CA GLU A 175 -1.77 -0.83 4.72
C GLU A 175 -1.43 -0.26 3.34
N LEU A 176 -0.38 -0.77 2.67
CA LEU A 176 -0.04 -0.37 1.31
C LEU A 176 -1.21 -0.57 0.33
N ARG A 177 -1.97 -1.67 0.49
CA ARG A 177 -3.18 -1.94 -0.30
C ARG A 177 -4.33 -0.99 0.06
N ASN A 178 -4.50 -0.62 1.33
CA ASN A 178 -5.50 0.37 1.72
C ASN A 178 -5.18 1.75 1.16
N GLN A 179 -3.91 2.17 1.20
CA GLN A 179 -3.47 3.44 0.63
C GLN A 179 -3.64 3.48 -0.89
N ALA A 180 -3.29 2.40 -1.60
CA ALA A 180 -3.56 2.29 -3.04
C ALA A 180 -5.05 2.42 -3.35
N ARG A 181 -5.91 1.75 -2.57
CA ARG A 181 -7.36 1.84 -2.72
C ARG A 181 -7.84 3.26 -2.47
N LEU A 182 -7.34 3.92 -1.42
CA LEU A 182 -7.70 5.29 -1.09
C LEU A 182 -7.35 6.27 -2.22
N MET A 183 -6.18 6.13 -2.85
CA MET A 183 -5.77 6.95 -3.99
C MET A 183 -6.74 6.82 -5.17
N VAL A 184 -7.17 5.60 -5.47
CA VAL A 184 -8.12 5.31 -6.56
C VAL A 184 -9.51 5.85 -6.25
N ASP A 185 -10.02 5.57 -5.05
CA ASP A 185 -11.37 5.99 -4.65
C ASP A 185 -11.46 7.52 -4.55
N SER A 186 -10.35 8.19 -4.19
CA SER A 186 -10.20 9.65 -4.18
C SER A 186 -9.98 10.27 -5.57
N LYS A 187 -9.91 9.45 -6.63
CA LYS A 187 -9.61 9.87 -8.01
C LYS A 187 -8.33 10.72 -8.08
N LEU A 188 -7.26 10.29 -7.40
CA LEU A 188 -5.96 10.95 -7.39
C LEU A 188 -5.17 10.61 -8.66
N SER A 189 -5.47 11.30 -9.76
CA SER A 189 -4.78 11.12 -11.04
C SER A 189 -3.33 11.58 -11.00
N ASP A 190 -2.53 11.12 -11.95
CA ASP A 190 -1.12 11.54 -12.09
C ASP A 190 -0.98 13.04 -12.28
N ARG A 191 -1.91 13.67 -13.02
CA ARG A 191 -1.98 15.14 -13.13
C ARG A 191 -2.16 15.81 -11.77
N LYS A 192 -2.99 15.26 -10.88
CA LYS A 192 -3.14 15.79 -9.52
C LYS A 192 -1.88 15.58 -8.69
N LYS A 193 -1.20 14.43 -8.82
CA LYS A 193 0.08 14.17 -8.16
C LYS A 193 1.16 15.17 -8.60
N GLN A 194 1.25 15.46 -9.90
CA GLN A 194 2.13 16.50 -10.45
C GLN A 194 1.83 17.88 -9.85
N ILE A 195 0.55 18.28 -9.78
CA ILE A 195 0.15 19.56 -9.19
C ILE A 195 0.52 19.61 -7.70
N LEU A 196 0.27 18.53 -6.94
CA LEU A 196 0.62 18.47 -5.52
C LEU A 196 2.13 18.63 -5.27
N ILE A 197 2.97 17.94 -6.04
CA ILE A 197 4.42 18.03 -5.82
C ILE A 197 4.98 19.40 -6.23
N LEU A 198 4.42 20.03 -7.26
CA LEU A 198 4.83 21.38 -7.65
C LEU A 198 4.32 22.44 -6.68
N GLN A 199 3.13 22.26 -6.10
CA GLN A 199 2.65 23.11 -5.03
C GLN A 199 3.53 22.97 -3.79
N TRP A 200 3.97 21.74 -3.46
CA TRP A 200 4.90 21.48 -2.38
C TRP A 200 6.28 22.13 -2.61
N ASP A 201 6.71 22.30 -3.86
CA ASP A 201 7.89 23.09 -4.24
C ASP A 201 7.71 24.61 -4.08
N GLY A 202 6.52 25.08 -3.66
CA GLY A 202 6.20 26.49 -3.47
C GLY A 202 5.73 27.23 -4.74
N LEU A 203 5.50 26.51 -5.85
CA LEU A 203 5.02 27.16 -7.07
C LEU A 203 3.55 27.59 -6.94
N ASN A 204 3.25 28.77 -7.48
CA ASN A 204 1.88 29.24 -7.57
C ASN A 204 1.13 28.62 -8.76
N GLN A 205 -0.20 28.82 -8.83
CA GLN A 205 -1.04 28.19 -9.86
C GLN A 205 -0.63 28.55 -11.30
N SER A 206 -0.12 29.77 -11.53
CA SER A 206 0.29 30.23 -12.86
C SER A 206 1.61 29.59 -13.29
N GLU A 207 2.54 29.40 -12.36
CA GLU A 207 3.81 28.70 -12.59
C GLU A 207 3.61 27.21 -12.83
N ILE A 208 2.73 26.58 -12.03
CA ILE A 208 2.34 25.18 -12.22
C ILE A 208 1.72 25.00 -13.61
N ALA A 209 0.80 25.88 -14.01
CA ALA A 209 0.16 25.85 -15.32
C ALA A 209 1.19 25.93 -16.46
N ARG A 210 2.13 26.90 -16.38
CA ARG A 210 3.21 27.06 -17.35
C ARG A 210 4.10 25.83 -17.41
N LYS A 211 4.51 25.28 -16.27
CA LYS A 211 5.39 24.11 -16.18
C LYS A 211 4.74 22.83 -16.70
N LEU A 212 3.43 22.69 -16.54
CA LEU A 212 2.67 21.53 -16.98
C LEU A 212 2.07 21.66 -18.39
N GLY A 213 2.21 22.83 -19.04
CA GLY A 213 1.65 23.11 -20.36
C GLY A 213 0.11 23.09 -20.38
N ILE A 214 -0.54 23.55 -19.31
CA ILE A 214 -2.00 23.56 -19.18
C ILE A 214 -2.51 24.93 -18.76
N GLU A 215 -3.82 25.15 -18.85
CA GLU A 215 -4.45 26.38 -18.37
C GLU A 215 -4.41 26.49 -16.84
N ARG A 216 -4.23 27.71 -16.34
CA ARG A 216 -4.35 28.04 -14.90
C ARG A 216 -5.69 27.59 -14.32
N GLN A 217 -6.78 27.69 -15.10
CA GLN A 217 -8.09 27.26 -14.66
C GLN A 217 -8.16 25.74 -14.42
N ALA A 218 -7.44 24.93 -15.21
CA ALA A 218 -7.35 23.49 -14.98
C ALA A 218 -6.62 23.18 -13.66
N VAL A 219 -5.56 23.92 -13.33
CA VAL A 219 -4.87 23.82 -12.04
C VAL A 219 -5.82 24.17 -10.88
N SER A 220 -6.56 25.28 -10.99
CA SER A 220 -7.53 25.72 -9.98
C SER A 220 -8.61 24.66 -9.73
N LYS A 221 -9.19 24.08 -10.78
CA LYS A 221 -10.20 23.00 -10.67
C LYS A 221 -9.60 21.75 -10.02
N ALA A 222 -8.38 21.38 -10.36
CA ALA A 222 -7.69 20.24 -9.77
C ALA A 222 -7.45 20.45 -8.26
N LEU A 223 -6.98 21.62 -7.86
CA LEU A 223 -6.77 21.98 -6.45
C LEU A 223 -8.07 21.97 -5.65
N LYS A 224 -9.17 22.51 -6.21
CA LYS A 224 -10.50 22.41 -5.59
C LYS A 224 -10.93 20.95 -5.40
N SER A 225 -10.71 20.10 -6.40
CA SER A 225 -10.99 18.66 -6.28
C SER A 225 -10.07 17.95 -5.27
N LEU A 226 -8.87 18.47 -5.01
CA LEU A 226 -7.93 17.93 -4.03
C LEU A 226 -8.29 18.32 -2.59
N ALA A 227 -8.97 19.44 -2.38
CA ALA A 227 -9.43 19.85 -1.05
C ALA A 227 -10.38 18.82 -0.40
N SER A 228 -11.13 18.06 -1.20
CA SER A 228 -12.00 16.98 -0.71
C SER A 228 -11.30 15.62 -0.57
N THR A 229 -10.04 15.51 -0.97
CA THR A 229 -9.28 14.26 -0.80
C THR A 229 -8.76 14.12 0.63
N PRO A 230 -8.65 12.88 1.15
CA PRO A 230 -8.16 12.62 2.51
C PRO A 230 -6.81 13.30 2.75
N LYS A 231 -6.67 13.96 3.92
CA LYS A 231 -5.43 14.63 4.34
C LYS A 231 -4.20 13.72 4.29
N LEU A 232 -4.39 12.41 4.44
CA LEU A 232 -3.32 11.42 4.31
C LEU A 232 -2.61 11.53 2.95
N LEU A 233 -3.34 11.76 1.86
CA LEU A 233 -2.81 11.80 0.49
C LEU A 233 -2.22 13.16 0.11
N GLN A 234 -2.39 14.17 0.95
CA GLN A 234 -1.81 15.49 0.79
C GLN A 234 -0.36 15.45 1.31
N LEU A 235 0.54 16.15 0.61
CA LEU A 235 1.92 16.28 1.07
C LEU A 235 1.94 17.23 2.27
N LYS A 236 2.51 16.79 3.39
CA LYS A 236 2.74 17.67 4.54
C LYS A 236 4.00 18.49 4.31
N GLU A 237 3.93 19.77 4.64
CA GLU A 237 5.10 20.65 4.78
C GLU A 237 6.07 20.07 5.81
#